data_AF-A0A365T3I3-F1
#
_entry.id   AF-A0A365T3I3-F1
#
_cell.length_a   1.000
_cell.length_b   1.000
_cell.length_c   1.000
_cell.angle_alpha   90.00
_cell.angle_beta   90.00
_cell.angle_gamma   90.00
#
_symmetry.space_group_name_H-M   'P 1'
#
loop_
_entity.id
_entity.type
_entity.pdbx_description
1 polymer ?
#
loop_
_entity_poly.entity_id
_entity_poly.type
_entity_poly.pdbx_seq_one_letter_code
_entity_poly.pdbx_strand_id
1 'polypeptide(L)'
;MTDNDISQQAPEADVETDGGVAASRETADYLDARINIFSPSTPFMRDHLKIVWTMFVAWAIVVFGPVTATYLATDLMTSITVLGFPLHYFLTAVCAPSGALVLSFIYARKRDKLDAKYGIDHSSTQRETETEPAATDGGIDE
;
A
#
# COMPACT_ATOMS: atom_id res chain seq x y z
N MET A 1 35.90 49.97 -49.71
CA MET A 1 35.76 48.66 -50.37
C MET A 1 36.93 47.82 -49.91
N THR A 2 36.67 46.99 -48.90
CA THR A 2 37.28 45.69 -48.55
C THR A 2 36.77 45.37 -47.15
N ASP A 3 35.67 44.63 -47.10
CA ASP A 3 35.14 43.97 -45.92
C ASP A 3 36.11 42.88 -45.47
N ASN A 4 36.27 42.71 -44.16
CA ASN A 4 36.96 41.54 -43.62
C ASN A 4 36.20 41.05 -42.38
N ASP A 5 35.17 40.26 -42.66
CA ASP A 5 34.47 39.37 -41.73
C ASP A 5 35.47 38.46 -41.00
N ILE A 6 35.41 38.47 -39.67
CA ILE A 6 36.07 37.46 -38.84
C ILE A 6 35.04 36.93 -37.85
N SER A 7 34.18 36.04 -38.35
CA SER A 7 33.32 35.19 -37.52
C SER A 7 34.21 34.29 -36.67
N GLN A 8 34.33 34.58 -35.38
CA GLN A 8 34.91 33.66 -34.40
C GLN A 8 33.93 32.50 -34.19
N GLN A 9 34.11 31.42 -34.96
CA GLN A 9 33.44 30.16 -34.71
C GLN A 9 34.28 29.38 -33.69
N ALA A 10 33.88 29.45 -32.42
CA ALA A 10 34.38 28.55 -31.39
C ALA A 10 34.06 27.10 -31.80
N PRO A 11 34.92 26.11 -31.52
CA PRO A 11 34.57 24.71 -31.76
C PRO A 11 33.46 24.35 -30.77
N GLU A 12 32.23 24.18 -31.25
CA GLU A 12 31.20 23.50 -30.48
C GLU A 12 31.69 22.07 -30.28
N ALA A 13 32.17 21.79 -29.06
CA ALA A 13 32.39 20.43 -28.62
C ALA A 13 31.03 19.75 -28.60
N ASP A 14 30.80 18.88 -29.58
CA ASP A 14 29.68 17.96 -29.59
C ASP A 14 29.78 17.13 -28.31
N VAL A 15 28.93 17.44 -27.33
CA VAL A 15 28.88 16.69 -26.07
C VAL A 15 28.18 15.39 -26.40
N GLU A 16 28.97 14.42 -26.86
CA GLU A 16 28.54 13.05 -27.02
C GLU A 16 28.16 12.54 -25.63
N THR A 17 26.86 12.34 -25.42
CA THR A 17 26.37 11.72 -24.20
C THR A 17 26.89 10.29 -24.18
N ASP A 18 27.69 9.95 -23.16
CA ASP A 18 27.99 8.57 -22.77
C ASP A 18 26.68 7.80 -22.89
N GLY A 19 26.59 6.91 -23.88
CA GLY A 19 25.45 6.04 -24.14
C GLY A 19 25.25 5.11 -22.95
N GLY A 20 24.74 5.67 -21.86
CA GLY A 20 24.58 5.01 -20.59
C GLY A 20 23.68 3.80 -20.76
N VAL A 21 24.24 2.63 -20.47
CA VAL A 21 23.59 1.33 -20.18
C VAL A 21 22.49 0.84 -21.13
N ALA A 22 22.30 1.47 -22.29
CA ALA A 22 21.19 1.17 -23.22
C ALA A 22 21.52 0.08 -24.24
N ALA A 23 22.66 -0.61 -24.13
CA ALA A 23 23.00 -1.73 -24.99
C ALA A 23 22.78 -3.05 -24.24
N SER A 24 21.61 -3.67 -24.47
CA SER A 24 21.25 -5.05 -24.08
C SER A 24 20.67 -5.23 -22.67
N ARG A 25 19.61 -4.49 -22.35
CA ARG A 25 18.55 -5.04 -21.49
C ARG A 25 17.33 -5.21 -22.38
N GLU A 26 16.90 -6.45 -22.57
CA GLU A 26 15.59 -6.78 -23.12
C GLU A 26 14.59 -5.83 -22.45
N THR A 27 14.04 -4.90 -23.22
CA THR A 27 13.08 -3.91 -22.76
C THR A 27 11.83 -4.68 -22.41
N ALA A 28 11.78 -5.22 -21.19
CA ALA A 28 10.55 -5.70 -20.60
C ALA A 28 9.60 -4.51 -20.65
N ASP A 29 8.62 -4.58 -21.53
CA ASP A 29 7.67 -3.50 -21.75
C ASP A 29 6.75 -3.41 -20.53
N TYR A 30 7.19 -2.64 -19.53
CA TYR A 30 6.47 -2.41 -18.30
C TYR A 30 5.21 -1.53 -18.52
N LEU A 31 5.07 -0.91 -19.69
CA LEU A 31 3.91 -0.06 -20.03
C LEU A 31 2.78 -0.88 -20.66
N ASP A 32 3.08 -1.93 -21.43
CA ASP A 32 2.07 -2.84 -22.00
C ASP A 32 1.72 -4.04 -21.11
N ALA A 33 2.46 -4.24 -20.01
CA ALA A 33 2.11 -5.23 -19.00
C ALA A 33 0.81 -4.84 -18.28
N ARG A 34 -0.34 -5.34 -18.76
CA ARG A 34 -1.62 -5.23 -18.03
C ARG A 34 -1.53 -5.98 -16.69
N ILE A 35 -1.15 -5.27 -15.64
CA ILE A 35 -1.16 -5.78 -14.27
C ILE A 35 -2.61 -5.89 -13.83
N ASN A 36 -3.16 -7.10 -13.90
CA ASN A 36 -4.49 -7.38 -13.39
C ASN A 36 -4.46 -7.42 -11.86
N ILE A 37 -5.06 -6.42 -11.20
CA ILE A 37 -5.14 -6.32 -9.73
C ILE A 37 -5.88 -7.51 -9.13
N PHE A 38 -6.87 -8.05 -9.83
CA PHE A 38 -7.69 -9.18 -9.37
C PHE A 38 -7.08 -10.54 -9.71
N SER A 39 -6.07 -10.59 -10.57
CA SER A 39 -5.35 -11.80 -10.93
C SER A 39 -3.85 -11.51 -11.12
N PRO A 40 -3.12 -11.24 -10.03
CA PRO A 40 -1.69 -10.96 -10.11
C PRO A 40 -0.91 -12.20 -10.56
N SER A 41 0.12 -11.98 -11.36
CA SER A 41 0.96 -13.05 -11.92
C SER A 41 1.95 -13.62 -10.91
N THR A 42 2.35 -12.86 -9.88
CA THR A 42 3.34 -13.31 -8.89
C THR A 42 2.72 -14.20 -7.80
N PRO A 43 3.37 -15.31 -7.40
CA PRO A 43 2.89 -16.17 -6.33
C PRO A 43 2.69 -15.44 -4.99
N PHE A 44 3.57 -14.50 -4.65
CA PHE A 44 3.46 -13.67 -3.44
C PHE A 44 2.15 -12.89 -3.39
N MET A 45 1.82 -12.15 -4.45
CA MET A 45 0.61 -11.34 -4.50
C MET A 45 -0.67 -12.19 -4.48
N ARG A 46 -0.65 -13.37 -5.12
CA ARG A 46 -1.78 -14.31 -5.07
C ARG A 46 -2.04 -14.80 -3.65
N ASP A 47 -0.99 -15.08 -2.89
CA ASP A 47 -1.12 -15.52 -1.51
C ASP A 47 -1.50 -14.36 -0.56
N HIS A 48 -0.97 -13.16 -0.79
CA HIS A 48 -1.39 -11.95 -0.09
C HIS A 48 -2.90 -11.69 -0.31
N LEU A 49 -3.36 -11.75 -1.55
CA LEU A 49 -4.76 -11.50 -1.89
C LEU A 49 -5.71 -12.51 -1.24
N LYS A 50 -5.32 -13.79 -1.15
CA LYS A 50 -6.07 -14.79 -0.37
C LYS A 50 -6.19 -14.39 1.10
N ILE A 51 -5.11 -13.91 1.72
CA ILE A 51 -5.15 -13.45 3.12
C ILE A 51 -6.10 -12.27 3.26
N VAL A 52 -5.98 -11.26 2.40
CA VAL A 52 -6.87 -10.08 2.41
C VAL A 52 -8.33 -10.49 2.25
N TRP A 53 -8.63 -11.35 1.28
CA TRP A 53 -10.00 -11.80 1.05
C TRP A 53 -10.55 -12.62 2.21
N THR A 54 -9.74 -13.49 2.83
CA THR A 54 -10.17 -14.23 4.02
C THR A 54 -10.46 -13.30 5.20
N MET A 55 -9.66 -12.25 5.39
CA MET A 55 -9.87 -11.25 6.43
C MET A 55 -11.09 -10.39 6.14
N PHE A 56 -11.32 -10.04 4.88
CA PHE A 56 -12.51 -9.31 4.45
C PHE A 56 -13.80 -10.10 4.74
N VAL A 57 -13.83 -11.39 4.40
CA VAL A 57 -14.99 -12.25 4.71
C VAL A 57 -15.18 -12.39 6.22
N ALA A 58 -14.10 -12.62 6.97
CA ALA A 58 -14.17 -12.68 8.43
C ALA A 58 -14.68 -11.38 9.03
N TRP A 59 -14.19 -10.24 8.55
CA TRP A 59 -14.65 -8.91 8.94
C TRP A 59 -16.14 -8.72 8.65
N ALA A 60 -16.60 -9.10 7.45
CA ALA A 60 -18.00 -8.99 7.08
C ALA A 60 -18.88 -9.82 8.02
N ILE A 61 -18.48 -11.05 8.36
CA ILE A 61 -19.21 -11.89 9.33
C ILE A 61 -19.23 -11.22 10.71
N VAL A 62 -18.13 -10.65 11.17
CA VAL A 62 -18.05 -10.03 12.49
C VAL A 62 -18.91 -8.76 12.58
N VAL A 63 -18.91 -7.93 11.54
CA VAL A 63 -19.64 -6.65 11.52
C VAL A 63 -21.12 -6.85 11.20
N PHE A 64 -21.43 -7.61 10.16
CA PHE A 64 -22.82 -7.85 9.75
C PHE A 64 -23.47 -8.98 10.55
N GLY A 65 -22.71 -9.90 11.14
CA GLY A 65 -23.23 -11.05 11.88
C GLY A 65 -24.24 -10.67 12.97
N PRO A 66 -23.94 -9.75 13.89
CA PRO A 66 -24.92 -9.29 14.88
C PRO A 66 -26.20 -8.69 14.26
N VAL A 67 -26.06 -7.91 13.19
CA VAL A 67 -27.20 -7.27 12.50
C VAL A 67 -28.07 -8.33 11.83
N THR A 68 -27.46 -9.25 11.06
CA THR A 68 -28.16 -10.35 10.40
C THR A 68 -28.78 -11.31 11.43
N ALA A 69 -28.09 -11.60 12.53
CA ALA A 69 -28.63 -12.43 13.61
C ALA A 69 -29.83 -11.77 14.29
N THR A 70 -29.82 -10.45 14.44
CA THR A 70 -30.98 -9.70 14.95
C THR A 70 -32.17 -9.81 14.03
N TYR A 71 -31.96 -9.75 12.71
CA TYR A 71 -33.03 -9.95 11.73
C TYR A 71 -33.60 -11.38 11.74
N LEU A 72 -32.76 -12.40 11.89
CA LEU A 72 -33.18 -13.81 11.86
C LEU A 72 -33.74 -14.31 13.19
N ALA A 73 -33.31 -13.74 14.32
CA ALA A 73 -33.63 -14.20 15.67
C ALA A 73 -34.05 -13.01 16.57
N THR A 74 -34.99 -12.21 16.08
CA THR A 74 -35.48 -10.98 16.74
C THR A 74 -35.92 -11.22 18.19
N ASP A 75 -36.72 -12.26 18.44
CA ASP A 75 -37.25 -12.53 19.79
C ASP A 75 -36.14 -12.83 20.80
N LEU A 76 -35.12 -13.60 20.39
CA LEU A 76 -33.97 -13.89 21.25
C LEU A 76 -33.12 -12.63 21.47
N MET A 77 -32.88 -11.87 20.41
CA MET A 77 -32.03 -10.67 20.46
C MET A 77 -32.66 -9.48 21.20
N THR A 78 -33.98 -9.51 21.40
CA THR A 78 -34.72 -8.47 22.13
C THR A 78 -35.13 -8.89 23.55
N SER A 79 -35.32 -10.19 23.82
CA SER A 79 -35.70 -10.69 25.15
C SER A 79 -34.53 -10.72 26.15
N ILE A 80 -33.31 -10.98 25.68
CA ILE A 80 -32.12 -10.98 26.54
C ILE A 80 -31.66 -9.53 26.77
N THR A 81 -31.54 -9.15 28.04
CA THR A 81 -31.11 -7.80 28.43
C THR A 81 -29.71 -7.83 29.03
N VAL A 82 -28.82 -6.96 28.54
CA VAL A 82 -27.45 -6.75 29.03
C VAL A 82 -27.27 -5.29 29.41
N LEU A 83 -26.89 -5.02 30.65
CA LEU A 83 -26.70 -3.65 31.18
C LEU A 83 -27.93 -2.73 30.98
N GLY A 84 -29.14 -3.30 30.95
CA GLY A 84 -30.39 -2.56 30.75
C GLY A 84 -30.81 -2.38 29.28
N PHE A 85 -30.03 -2.89 28.32
CA PHE A 85 -30.34 -2.80 26.89
C PHE A 85 -30.53 -4.19 26.26
N PRO A 86 -31.35 -4.31 25.21
CA PRO A 86 -31.44 -5.53 24.42
C PRO A 86 -30.07 -6.04 23.92
N LEU A 87 -29.90 -7.35 23.87
CA LEU A 87 -28.63 -8.05 23.58
C LEU A 87 -27.93 -7.54 22.30
N HIS A 88 -28.68 -7.26 21.24
CA HIS A 88 -28.13 -6.82 19.97
C HIS A 88 -27.37 -5.49 20.06
N TYR A 89 -27.72 -4.57 20.97
CA TYR A 89 -26.96 -3.35 21.21
C TYR A 89 -25.57 -3.65 21.74
N PHE A 90 -25.47 -4.58 22.70
CA PHE A 90 -24.18 -4.97 23.26
C PHE A 90 -23.31 -5.70 22.22
N LEU A 91 -23.89 -6.66 21.48
CA LEU A 91 -23.14 -7.38 20.44
C LEU A 91 -22.62 -6.44 19.35
N THR A 92 -23.45 -5.54 18.83
CA THR A 92 -23.02 -4.59 17.78
C THR A 92 -21.93 -3.64 18.29
N ALA A 93 -22.07 -3.11 19.51
CA ALA A 93 -21.10 -2.21 20.11
C ALA A 93 -19.75 -2.87 20.43
N VAL A 94 -19.74 -4.15 20.81
CA VAL A 94 -18.52 -4.86 21.24
C VAL A 94 -17.88 -5.65 20.11
N CYS A 95 -18.65 -6.37 19.29
CA CYS A 95 -18.10 -7.26 18.26
C CYS A 95 -17.33 -6.47 17.19
N ALA A 96 -17.81 -5.31 16.76
CA ALA A 96 -17.15 -4.53 15.72
C ALA A 96 -15.74 -4.03 16.14
N PRO A 97 -15.56 -3.28 17.24
CA PRO A 97 -14.23 -2.83 17.65
C PRO A 97 -13.34 -3.99 18.11
N SER A 98 -13.86 -4.93 18.90
CA SER A 98 -13.06 -6.08 19.38
C SER A 98 -12.60 -6.95 18.21
N GLY A 99 -13.50 -7.19 17.26
CA GLY A 99 -13.23 -7.91 16.04
C GLY A 99 -12.16 -7.25 15.17
N ALA A 100 -12.21 -5.92 15.03
CA ALA A 100 -11.18 -5.18 14.32
C ALA A 100 -9.79 -5.38 14.96
N LEU A 101 -9.68 -5.27 16.29
CA LEU A 101 -8.41 -5.48 17.01
C LEU A 101 -7.87 -6.91 16.81
N VAL A 102 -8.74 -7.91 16.94
CA VAL A 102 -8.36 -9.31 16.74
C VAL A 102 -7.92 -9.56 15.29
N LEU A 103 -8.67 -9.05 14.31
CA LEU A 103 -8.30 -9.19 12.90
C LEU A 103 -6.99 -8.48 12.58
N SER A 104 -6.74 -7.28 13.11
CA SER A 104 -5.47 -6.56 12.93
C SER A 104 -4.29 -7.37 13.45
N PHE A 105 -4.42 -7.96 14.65
CA PHE A 105 -3.38 -8.80 15.24
C PHE A 105 -3.11 -10.07 14.42
N ILE A 106 -4.17 -10.74 13.94
CA ILE A 106 -4.05 -11.93 13.10
C ILE A 106 -3.43 -11.56 11.75
N TYR A 107 -3.87 -10.46 11.15
CA TYR A 107 -3.36 -9.96 9.88
C TYR A 107 -1.87 -9.67 9.95
N ALA A 108 -1.41 -8.94 10.98
CA ALA A 108 0.02 -8.65 11.18
C ALA A 108 0.84 -9.95 11.17
N ARG A 109 0.42 -10.96 11.96
CA ARG A 109 1.12 -12.25 11.97
C ARG A 109 1.06 -13.01 10.65
N LYS A 110 -0.06 -12.96 9.93
CA LYS A 110 -0.17 -13.63 8.63
C LYS A 110 0.69 -12.93 7.58
N ARG A 111 0.79 -11.60 7.62
CA ARG A 111 1.64 -10.80 6.76
C ARG A 111 3.11 -11.13 7.02
N ASP A 112 3.57 -11.09 8.26
CA ASP A 112 4.97 -11.39 8.60
C ASP A 112 5.37 -12.82 8.18
N LYS A 113 4.46 -13.79 8.33
CA LYS A 113 4.68 -15.18 7.86
C LYS A 113 4.72 -15.27 6.34
N LEU A 114 3.93 -14.47 5.64
CA LEU A 114 3.96 -14.41 4.18
C LEU A 114 5.28 -13.82 3.71
N ASP A 115 5.73 -12.74 4.31
CA ASP A 115 6.99 -12.07 3.97
C ASP A 115 8.18 -13.03 4.19
N ALA A 116 8.20 -13.73 5.34
CA ALA A 116 9.21 -14.75 5.64
C ALA A 116 9.22 -15.91 4.63
N LYS A 117 8.03 -16.36 4.16
CA LYS A 117 7.90 -17.44 3.16
C LYS A 117 8.58 -17.06 1.83
N TYR A 118 8.58 -15.78 1.48
CA TYR A 118 9.15 -15.28 0.23
C TYR A 118 10.51 -14.58 0.43
N GLY A 119 11.09 -14.65 1.63
CA GLY A 119 12.41 -14.09 1.94
C GLY A 119 12.47 -12.56 1.92
N ILE A 120 11.33 -11.89 2.16
CA ILE A 120 11.26 -10.43 2.19
C ILE A 120 11.67 -9.97 3.59
N ASP A 121 12.81 -9.28 3.68
CA ASP A 121 13.28 -8.65 4.91
C ASP A 121 13.06 -7.14 4.85
N HIS A 122 12.39 -6.61 5.88
CA HIS A 122 12.10 -5.19 6.04
C HIS A 122 12.96 -4.52 7.13
N SER A 123 13.90 -5.26 7.74
CA SER A 123 14.75 -4.77 8.82
C SER A 123 15.87 -3.81 8.36
N SER A 124 16.19 -3.76 7.06
CA SER A 124 17.33 -3.01 6.53
C SER A 124 17.04 -1.59 6.04
N THR A 125 15.77 -1.18 5.88
CA THR A 125 15.42 0.12 5.28
C THR A 125 15.31 1.27 6.30
N GLN A 126 15.43 1.01 7.61
CA GLN A 126 15.31 2.04 8.67
C GLN A 126 16.61 2.83 8.93
N ARG A 127 17.44 3.09 7.90
CA ARG A 127 18.64 3.96 8.06
C ARG A 127 18.78 5.07 7.03
N GLU A 128 17.84 5.20 6.10
CA GLU A 128 17.77 6.32 5.16
C GLU A 128 16.48 7.10 5.42
N THR A 129 16.26 7.51 6.67
CA THR A 129 15.54 8.78 6.89
C THR A 129 16.61 9.85 6.76
N GLU A 130 16.93 10.19 5.52
CA GLU A 130 17.58 11.45 5.21
C GLU A 130 16.76 12.52 5.94
N THR A 131 17.43 13.20 6.85
CA THR A 131 16.95 14.45 7.40
C THR A 131 16.83 15.39 6.22
N GLU A 132 15.66 15.50 5.60
CA GLU A 132 15.40 16.61 4.69
C GLU A 132 15.60 17.89 5.50
N PRO A 133 16.62 18.72 5.19
CA PRO A 133 16.69 20.05 5.78
C PRO A 133 15.47 20.81 5.27
N ALA A 134 14.61 21.25 6.19
CA ALA A 134 13.54 22.18 5.87
C ALA A 134 14.14 23.34 5.06
N ALA A 135 13.65 23.53 3.83
CA ALA A 135 14.06 24.66 3.00
C ALA A 135 13.63 25.95 3.69
N THR A 136 14.52 26.56 4.47
CA THR A 136 14.40 27.95 4.89
C THR A 136 14.65 28.81 3.66
N ASP A 137 13.58 29.31 3.08
CA ASP A 137 13.57 30.37 2.08
C ASP A 137 14.32 31.59 2.62
N GLY A 138 15.57 31.75 2.17
CA GLY A 138 16.43 32.88 2.48
C GLY A 138 16.14 34.03 1.52
N GLY A 139 15.14 34.85 1.85
CA GLY A 139 14.97 36.18 1.28
C GLY A 139 15.97 37.15 1.90
N ILE A 140 17.02 37.46 1.14
CA ILE A 140 18.08 38.44 1.43
C ILE A 140 17.60 39.89 1.24
N ASP A 141 18.29 40.80 1.93
CA ASP A 141 18.06 42.23 2.07
C ASP A 141 17.97 43.04 0.75
N GLU A 142 17.07 44.03 0.72
CA GLU A 142 17.26 45.36 0.11
C GLU A 142 16.77 46.46 1.08
#